data_AF-A0A8C2HH79-F1
#
_entry.id   AF-A0A8C2HH79-F1
#
_cell.length_a   1.000
_cell.length_b   1.000
_cell.length_c   1.000
_cell.angle_alpha   90.00
_cell.angle_beta   90.00
_cell.angle_gamma   90.00
#
_symmetry.space_group_name_H-M   'P 1'
#
loop_
_entity.id
_entity.type
_entity.pdbx_description
1 polymer ?
#
loop_
_entity_poly.entity_id
_entity_poly.type
_entity_poly.pdbx_seq_one_letter_code
_entity_poly.pdbx_strand_id
1 'polypeptide(L)'
;MINDYIFILKAVCHTLTQTSSHQVLICRNYKGDVDMSEIDHFFTLLMQQEEEGLLCPVMSHGNVHFLWIKHSNLYLVATTNKNSNASLVYSFLYKLVEVFTEYFKELEEESIQDNFVVVYELLDELMDFGFPQTTDSKILQE
;
A
#
# COMPACT_ATOMS: atom_id res chain seq x y z
N MET A 1 -9.35 5.14 -19.20
CA MET A 1 -7.98 4.58 -19.30
C MET A 1 -7.17 5.15 -18.15
N ILE A 2 -7.25 4.52 -16.99
CA ILE A 2 -6.44 4.86 -15.82
C ILE A 2 -5.81 3.54 -15.43
N ASN A 3 -4.49 3.48 -15.47
CA ASN A 3 -3.74 2.25 -15.50
C ASN A 3 -2.41 2.54 -14.80
N ASP A 4 -1.90 1.57 -14.05
CA ASP A 4 -0.53 1.48 -13.52
C ASP A 4 -0.44 1.82 -12.03
N TYR A 5 -0.50 0.77 -11.21
CA TYR A 5 -0.29 0.84 -9.77
C TYR A 5 0.62 -0.31 -9.32
N ILE A 6 1.61 0.01 -8.48
CA ILE A 6 2.27 -0.96 -7.60
C ILE A 6 1.69 -0.75 -6.22
N PHE A 7 1.27 -1.83 -5.55
CA PHE A 7 0.79 -1.75 -4.17
C PHE A 7 1.85 -2.31 -3.23
N ILE A 8 2.28 -1.48 -2.29
CA ILE A 8 3.30 -1.83 -1.32
C ILE A 8 2.74 -1.56 0.08
N LEU A 9 2.68 -2.62 0.87
CA LEU A 9 2.29 -2.59 2.27
C LEU A 9 3.59 -2.52 3.09
N LYS A 10 3.82 -1.40 3.77
CA LYS A 10 4.92 -1.26 4.74
C LYS A 10 4.37 -1.15 6.16
N ALA A 11 5.00 -1.83 7.11
CA ALA A 11 4.73 -1.64 8.53
C ALA A 11 5.71 -0.67 9.16
N VAL A 12 5.23 0.06 10.16
CA VAL A 12 6.05 0.77 11.13
C VAL A 12 6.26 -0.15 12.32
N CYS A 13 7.45 -0.74 12.42
CA CYS A 13 7.88 -1.41 13.62
C CYS A 13 8.35 -0.35 14.63
N HIS A 14 7.62 -0.19 15.74
CA HIS A 14 7.99 0.70 16.84
C HIS A 14 8.19 -0.09 18.15
N THR A 15 8.87 -1.23 18.10
CA THR A 15 9.20 -2.04 19.29
C THR A 15 10.62 -1.75 19.80
N LEU A 16 10.68 -0.92 20.85
CA LEU A 16 11.58 -0.88 22.03
C LEU A 16 13.04 -1.40 21.99
N THR A 17 13.66 -1.55 20.82
CA THR A 17 15.12 -1.62 20.64
C THR A 17 15.47 -0.76 19.44
N GLN A 18 16.46 0.12 19.58
CA GLN A 18 16.84 1.19 18.64
C GLN A 18 17.18 0.72 17.21
N THR A 19 16.18 0.33 16.43
CA THR A 19 16.24 0.24 14.97
C THR A 19 14.90 0.66 14.40
N SER A 20 14.83 1.87 13.87
CA SER A 20 13.75 2.39 13.02
C SER A 20 13.76 1.70 11.64
N SER A 21 13.70 0.37 11.62
CA SER A 21 13.68 -0.40 10.38
C SER A 21 12.26 -0.42 9.82
N HIS A 22 12.01 0.46 8.86
CA HIS A 22 10.80 0.45 8.05
C HIS A 22 10.81 -0.76 7.12
N GLN A 23 10.14 -1.83 7.51
CA GLN A 23 10.13 -3.08 6.75
C GLN A 23 8.97 -3.11 5.75
N VAL A 24 9.30 -3.50 4.51
CA VAL A 24 8.27 -3.90 3.55
C VAL A 24 7.71 -5.24 4.00
N LEU A 25 6.41 -5.27 4.31
CA LEU A 25 5.73 -6.51 4.67
C LEU A 25 5.36 -7.29 3.42
N ILE A 26 4.67 -6.62 2.48
CA ILE A 26 4.19 -7.20 1.24
C ILE A 26 4.35 -6.20 0.11
N CYS A 27 4.71 -6.71 -1.06
CA CYS A 27 4.94 -5.90 -2.24
C CYS A 27 4.38 -6.62 -3.46
N ARG A 28 3.47 -5.96 -4.20
CA ARG A 28 2.89 -6.50 -5.42
C ARG A 28 3.01 -5.50 -6.55
N ASN A 29 3.75 -5.91 -7.58
CA ASN A 29 3.92 -5.14 -8.81
C ASN A 29 3.07 -5.76 -9.92
N TYR A 30 2.02 -5.03 -10.33
CA TYR A 30 1.05 -5.53 -11.31
C TYR A 30 1.49 -5.33 -12.77
N LYS A 31 2.45 -4.43 -13.05
CA LYS A 31 2.82 -4.08 -14.44
C LYS A 31 4.31 -4.01 -14.75
N GLY A 32 5.17 -3.89 -13.75
CA GLY A 32 6.62 -3.79 -13.94
C GLY A 32 7.11 -2.40 -14.36
N ASP A 33 6.23 -1.39 -14.41
CA ASP A 33 6.55 -0.05 -14.94
C ASP A 33 7.41 0.81 -13.99
N VAL A 34 7.40 0.51 -12.69
CA VAL A 34 8.18 1.23 -11.65
C VAL A 34 9.08 0.22 -10.93
N ASP A 35 10.33 0.63 -10.67
CA ASP A 35 11.26 -0.19 -9.91
C ASP A 35 10.80 -0.31 -8.46
N MET A 36 10.88 -1.52 -7.91
CA MET A 36 10.54 -1.77 -6.52
C MET A 36 11.46 -1.02 -5.56
N SER A 37 12.69 -0.69 -5.96
CA SER A 37 13.62 0.09 -5.14
C SER A 37 13.16 1.51 -4.84
N GLU A 38 12.26 2.08 -5.66
CA GLU A 38 11.75 3.44 -5.46
C GLU A 38 11.03 3.61 -4.12
N ILE A 39 10.50 2.51 -3.56
CA ILE A 39 9.82 2.54 -2.27
C ILE A 39 10.76 2.81 -1.08
N ASP A 40 12.07 2.68 -1.26
CA ASP A 40 13.04 3.00 -0.22
C ASP A 40 13.14 4.51 0.02
N HIS A 41 12.79 5.33 -0.96
CA HIS A 41 12.75 6.80 -0.84
C HIS A 41 11.50 7.30 -0.12
N PHE A 42 10.43 6.49 -0.06
CA PHE A 42 9.13 6.90 0.48
C PHE A 42 9.23 7.45 1.92
N PHE A 43 9.88 6.70 2.82
CA PHE A 43 9.96 7.11 4.22
C PHE A 43 10.87 8.31 4.44
N THR A 44 11.94 8.45 3.65
CA THR A 44 12.78 9.66 3.70
C THR A 44 11.97 10.90 3.34
N LEU A 45 11.15 10.83 2.28
CA LEU A 45 10.26 11.91 1.88
C LEU A 45 9.19 12.19 2.94
N LEU A 46 8.61 11.13 3.54
CA LEU A 46 7.60 11.26 4.56
C LEU A 46 8.12 11.99 5.80
N MET A 47 9.31 11.61 6.29
CA MET A 47 9.95 12.24 7.43
C MET A 47 10.30 13.71 7.15
N GLN A 48 10.81 14.00 5.94
CA GLN A 48 11.09 15.38 5.54
C GLN A 48 9.81 16.23 5.53
N GLN A 49 8.71 15.73 4.97
CA GLN A 49 7.44 16.45 4.96
C GLN A 49 6.84 16.62 6.36
N GLU A 50 7.04 15.65 7.25
CA GLU A 50 6.59 15.74 8.64
C GLU A 50 7.37 16.82 9.41
N GLU A 51 8.69 16.89 9.25
CA GLU A 51 9.54 17.93 9.84
C GLU A 51 9.20 19.33 9.33
N GLU A 52 8.89 19.45 8.03
CA GLU A 52 8.49 20.72 7.39
C GLU A 52 7.02 21.09 7.69
N GLY A 53 6.22 20.20 8.29
CA GLY A 53 4.79 20.40 8.52
C GLY A 53 3.95 20.43 7.24
N LEU A 54 4.46 19.82 6.16
CA LEU A 54 3.88 19.82 4.81
C LEU A 54 3.34 18.44 4.38
N LEU A 55 2.86 17.64 5.34
CA LEU A 55 2.32 16.31 5.07
C LEU A 55 1.28 16.34 3.95
N CYS A 56 1.63 15.71 2.83
CA CYS A 56 0.79 15.60 1.65
C CYS A 56 0.48 14.13 1.39
N PRO A 57 -0.78 13.76 1.08
CA PRO A 57 -1.13 12.37 0.79
C PRO A 57 -0.49 11.86 -0.51
N VAL A 58 0.03 12.78 -1.34
CA VAL A 58 0.82 12.47 -2.54
C VAL A 58 2.23 13.04 -2.40
N MET A 59 3.24 12.18 -2.53
CA MET A 59 4.65 12.54 -2.58
C MET A 59 5.24 12.18 -3.94
N SER A 60 6.38 12.75 -4.31
CA SER A 60 7.02 12.47 -5.60
C SER A 60 8.53 12.38 -5.48
N HIS A 61 9.12 11.43 -6.19
CA HIS A 61 10.56 11.27 -6.38
C HIS A 61 10.84 11.10 -7.88
N GLY A 62 11.50 12.08 -8.50
CA GLY A 62 11.75 12.06 -9.94
C GLY A 62 10.44 11.99 -10.74
N ASN A 63 10.25 10.90 -11.49
CA ASN A 63 9.04 10.62 -12.28
C ASN A 63 8.05 9.69 -11.58
N VAL A 64 8.31 9.29 -10.32
CA VAL A 64 7.46 8.39 -9.55
C VAL A 64 6.67 9.18 -8.50
N HIS A 65 5.38 8.89 -8.43
CA HIS A 65 4.45 9.45 -7.46
C HIS A 65 4.03 8.37 -6.46
N PHE A 66 4.06 8.71 -5.17
CA PHE A 66 3.62 7.86 -4.07
C PHE A 66 2.30 8.40 -3.54
N LEU A 67 1.23 7.61 -3.65
CA LEU A 67 -0.06 7.88 -3.04
C LEU A 67 -0.19 6.95 -1.85
N TRP A 68 -0.47 7.48 -0.67
CA TRP A 68 -0.43 6.66 0.53
C TRP A 68 -1.56 6.97 1.50
N ILE A 69 -1.95 5.97 2.27
CA ILE A 69 -2.81 6.12 3.44
C ILE A 69 -2.15 5.44 4.63
N LYS A 70 -2.46 5.92 5.83
CA LYS A 70 -2.08 5.29 7.09
C LYS A 70 -3.29 4.61 7.71
N HIS A 71 -3.14 3.34 8.07
CA HIS A 71 -4.11 2.59 8.86
C HIS A 71 -3.38 1.97 10.04
N SER A 72 -3.72 2.37 11.27
CA SER A 72 -2.98 1.97 12.48
C SER A 72 -1.47 2.27 12.35
N ASN A 73 -0.61 1.25 12.48
CA ASN A 73 0.84 1.31 12.31
C ASN A 73 1.29 0.88 10.89
N LEU A 74 0.37 0.80 9.92
CA LEU A 74 0.65 0.39 8.55
C LEU A 74 0.54 1.58 7.59
N TYR A 75 1.46 1.61 6.64
CA TYR A 75 1.42 2.48 5.47
C TYR A 75 1.08 1.64 4.24
N LEU A 76 -0.07 1.94 3.64
CA LEU A 76 -0.45 1.39 2.35
C LEU A 76 -0.03 2.41 1.28
N VAL A 77 0.90 2.03 0.43
CA VAL A 77 1.50 2.92 -0.57
C VAL A 77 1.24 2.36 -1.96
N ALA A 78 0.64 3.19 -2.81
CA ALA A 78 0.53 2.95 -4.23
C ALA A 78 1.54 3.82 -4.98
N THR A 79 2.30 3.24 -5.91
CA THR A 79 3.22 4.00 -6.77
C THR A 79 2.79 4.00 -8.22
N THR A 80 3.03 5.11 -8.90
CA THR A 80 2.77 5.29 -10.34
C THR A 80 3.80 6.24 -10.95
N ASN A 81 4.20 6.01 -12.21
CA ASN A 81 5.02 6.93 -13.00
C ASN A 81 4.24 7.63 -14.12
N LYS A 82 2.90 7.50 -14.12
CA LYS A 82 2.01 8.15 -15.09
C LYS A 82 0.93 8.96 -14.37
N ASN A 83 0.21 9.77 -15.13
CA ASN A 83 -0.92 10.54 -14.62
C ASN A 83 -2.11 9.61 -14.34
N SER A 84 -2.10 8.99 -13.16
CA SER A 84 -3.17 8.11 -12.69
C SER A 84 -4.26 8.91 -11.97
N ASN A 85 -5.51 8.43 -12.02
CA ASN A 85 -6.60 9.05 -11.26
C ASN A 85 -6.42 8.78 -9.77
N ALA A 86 -5.95 9.80 -9.04
CA ALA A 86 -5.70 9.71 -7.61
C ALA A 86 -6.95 9.26 -6.82
N SER A 87 -8.15 9.73 -7.18
CA SER A 87 -9.38 9.33 -6.50
C SER A 87 -9.66 7.83 -6.60
N LEU A 88 -9.36 7.21 -7.74
CA LEU A 88 -9.48 5.77 -7.91
C LEU A 88 -8.50 5.02 -7.00
N VAL A 89 -7.26 5.52 -6.88
CA VAL A 89 -6.24 4.93 -5.99
C VAL A 89 -6.70 4.95 -4.55
N TYR A 90 -7.12 6.12 -4.07
CA TYR A 90 -7.55 6.26 -2.68
C TYR A 90 -8.79 5.40 -2.41
N SER A 91 -9.76 5.40 -3.33
CA SER A 91 -10.94 4.54 -3.20
C SER A 91 -10.54 3.06 -3.09
N PHE A 92 -9.56 2.61 -3.87
CA PHE A 92 -9.05 1.25 -3.78
C PHE A 92 -8.28 1.00 -2.47
N LEU A 93 -7.38 1.89 -2.06
CA LEU A 93 -6.60 1.75 -0.83
C LEU A 93 -7.53 1.63 0.40
N TYR A 94 -8.58 2.45 0.47
CA TYR A 94 -9.59 2.33 1.54
C TYR A 94 -10.40 1.05 1.44
N LYS A 95 -10.77 0.60 0.23
CA LYS A 95 -11.46 -0.68 0.05
C LYS A 95 -10.58 -1.87 0.44
N LEU A 96 -9.28 -1.81 0.17
CA LEU A 96 -8.31 -2.82 0.57
C LEU A 96 -8.23 -2.94 2.09
N VAL A 97 -8.17 -1.80 2.79
CA VAL A 97 -8.26 -1.77 4.27
C VAL A 97 -9.54 -2.41 4.75
N GLU A 98 -10.69 -2.08 4.14
CA GLU A 98 -11.99 -2.64 4.51
C GLU A 98 -12.01 -4.18 4.34
N VAL A 99 -11.57 -4.70 3.19
CA VAL A 99 -11.54 -6.15 2.91
C VAL A 99 -10.60 -6.88 3.86
N PHE A 100 -9.39 -6.36 4.07
CA PHE A 100 -8.44 -6.96 5.01
C PHE A 100 -8.94 -6.90 6.46
N THR A 101 -9.60 -5.82 6.86
CA THR A 101 -10.19 -5.72 8.20
C THR A 101 -11.35 -6.70 8.36
N GLU A 102 -12.17 -6.91 7.34
CA GLU A 102 -13.24 -7.90 7.37
C GLU A 102 -12.71 -9.34 7.43
N TYR A 103 -11.62 -9.63 6.70
CA TYR A 103 -11.03 -10.96 6.66
C TYR A 103 -10.23 -11.29 7.93
N PHE A 104 -9.37 -10.37 8.39
CA PHE A 104 -8.48 -10.58 9.53
C PHE A 104 -9.06 -10.11 10.88
N LYS A 105 -10.23 -9.45 10.87
CA LYS A 105 -10.86 -8.72 12.00
C LYS A 105 -10.10 -7.47 12.43
N GLU A 106 -8.77 -7.55 12.50
CA GLU A 106 -7.87 -6.44 12.77
C GLU A 106 -6.73 -6.46 11.74
N LEU A 107 -6.51 -5.32 11.08
CA LEU A 107 -5.44 -5.15 10.10
C LEU A 107 -4.21 -4.54 10.78
N GLU A 108 -3.29 -5.41 11.16
CA GLU A 108 -2.00 -5.09 11.79
C GLU A 108 -0.86 -5.86 11.12
N GLU A 109 0.38 -5.57 11.54
CA GLU A 109 1.59 -6.21 11.01
C GLU A 109 1.56 -7.75 11.18
N GLU A 110 1.15 -8.24 12.34
CA GLU A 110 1.03 -9.68 12.63
C GLU A 110 0.01 -10.35 11.71
N SER A 111 -1.15 -9.72 11.50
CA SER A 111 -2.20 -10.20 10.59
C SER A 111 -1.67 -10.43 9.17
N ILE A 112 -0.77 -9.57 8.70
CA ILE A 112 -0.17 -9.66 7.36
C ILE A 112 0.91 -10.74 7.32
N GLN A 113 1.78 -10.80 8.34
CA GLN A 113 2.90 -11.75 8.39
C GLN A 113 2.41 -13.20 8.51
N ASP A 114 1.42 -13.44 9.37
CA ASP A 114 0.88 -14.78 9.60
C ASP A 114 0.05 -15.30 8.43
N ASN A 115 -0.51 -14.39 7.61
CA ASN A 115 -1.42 -14.73 6.52
C ASN A 115 -0.89 -14.32 5.14
N PHE A 116 0.43 -14.25 4.95
CA PHE A 116 1.02 -13.69 3.72
C PHE A 116 0.51 -14.35 2.43
N VAL A 117 0.26 -15.67 2.43
CA VAL A 117 -0.30 -16.40 1.27
C VAL A 117 -1.67 -15.84 0.90
N VAL A 118 -2.57 -15.75 1.88
CA VAL A 118 -3.93 -15.23 1.70
C VAL A 118 -3.90 -13.77 1.26
N VAL A 119 -3.00 -12.95 1.81
CA VAL A 119 -2.88 -11.56 1.39
C VAL A 119 -2.49 -11.46 -0.10
N TYR A 120 -1.59 -12.31 -0.59
CA TYR A 120 -1.27 -12.34 -2.03
C TYR A 120 -2.46 -12.79 -2.89
N GLU A 121 -3.22 -13.79 -2.44
CA GLU A 121 -4.43 -14.24 -3.13
C GLU A 121 -5.48 -13.12 -3.21
N LEU A 122 -5.79 -12.48 -2.08
CA LEU A 122 -6.71 -11.34 -2.03
C LEU A 122 -6.23 -10.17 -2.89
N LEU A 123 -4.94 -9.87 -2.91
CA LEU A 123 -4.39 -8.81 -3.77
C LEU A 123 -4.59 -9.13 -5.25
N ASP A 124 -4.35 -10.37 -5.67
CA ASP A 124 -4.56 -10.82 -7.05
C ASP A 124 -6.04 -10.85 -7.45
N GLU A 125 -6.95 -11.16 -6.51
CA GLU A 125 -8.39 -11.15 -6.76
C GLU A 125 -9.01 -9.76 -6.78
N LEU A 126 -8.56 -8.86 -5.88
CA LEU A 126 -9.05 -7.48 -5.81
C LEU A 126 -8.55 -6.63 -6.98
N MET A 127 -7.52 -7.07 -7.69
CA MET A 127 -6.91 -6.30 -8.76
C MET A 127 -6.41 -7.14 -9.91
N ASP A 128 -7.17 -7.06 -11.01
CA ASP A 128 -6.79 -7.67 -12.27
C ASP A 128 -6.17 -6.60 -13.19
N PHE A 129 -4.91 -6.80 -13.60
CA PHE A 129 -4.14 -5.88 -14.46
C PHE A 129 -4.10 -4.39 -14.03
N GLY A 130 -4.20 -4.11 -12.72
CA GLY A 130 -4.20 -2.73 -12.19
C GLY A 130 -5.59 -2.06 -12.18
N PHE A 131 -6.65 -2.83 -12.39
CA PHE A 131 -8.03 -2.38 -12.21
C PHE A 131 -8.62 -2.99 -10.93
N PRO A 132 -9.14 -2.17 -10.01
CA PRO A 132 -9.96 -2.65 -8.92
C PRO A 132 -11.12 -3.52 -9.44
N GLN A 133 -11.10 -4.81 -9.14
CA GLN A 133 -12.27 -5.66 -9.30
C GLN A 133 -13.01 -5.65 -7.97
N THR A 134 -14.25 -5.17 -7.99
CA THR A 134 -15.12 -5.24 -6.80
C THR A 134 -15.58 -6.67 -6.64
N THR A 135 -14.90 -7.45 -5.81
CA THR A 135 -15.45 -8.67 -5.23
C THR A 135 -16.05 -8.28 -3.88
N ASP A 136 -17.36 -8.51 -3.72
CA ASP A 136 -17.98 -8.47 -2.39
C ASP A 136 -17.16 -9.36 -1.46
N SER A 137 -16.75 -8.85 -0.31
CA SER A 137 -15.97 -9.56 0.70
C SER A 137 -16.63 -10.87 1.15
N LYS A 138 -17.95 -10.99 0.96
CA LYS A 138 -18.74 -12.21 1.17
C LYS A 138 -18.44 -13.37 0.21
N ILE A 139 -17.89 -13.09 -0.97
CA ILE A 139 -17.58 -14.12 -1.97
C ILE A 139 -16.17 -14.69 -1.75
N LEU A 140 -15.28 -13.93 -1.13
CA LEU A 140 -13.87 -14.29 -0.89
C LEU A 140 -13.67 -15.25 0.32
N GLN A 141 -14.75 -15.65 0.99
CA GLN A 141 -14.73 -16.56 2.15
C GLN A 141 -15.32 -17.96 1.84
N GLU A 142 -15.67 -18.25 0.58
CA GLU A 142 -16.08 -19.60 0.13
C GLU A 142 -14.88 -20.48 -0.20
#